data_AF-A0AAW2H0N2-F1
#
_entry.id   AF-A0AAW2H0N2-F1
#
_cell.length_a   1.000
_cell.length_b   1.000
_cell.length_c   1.000
_cell.angle_alpha   90.00
_cell.angle_beta   90.00
_cell.angle_gamma   90.00
#
_symmetry.space_group_name_H-M   'P 1'
#
loop_
_entity.id
_entity.type
_entity.pdbx_description
1 polymer ?
#
loop_
_entity_poly.entity_id
_entity_poly.type
_entity_poly.pdbx_seq_one_letter_code
_entity_poly.pdbx_strand_id
1 'polypeptide(L)'
;MIDINAISILTLFLILGNLEAVTVVNHHPDDEYILEHEVLRKDALAEAKKLQIYPVGMDEKGPVPGCRPCTYPELTYCSNGSVINDHCCCDGNFNKVFLFVEHTCRVGPEECKVHAGDCAEYTRLRECCCHSYLASVWKQFATDVGSQPKISFTQFTIILIILRLHELFGLTHARNFVYY
;
A
#
# COMPACT_ATOMS: atom_id res chain seq x y z
N MET A 1 21.75 39.97 -46.74
CA MET A 1 21.25 40.65 -45.52
C MET A 1 20.00 39.92 -45.13
N ILE A 2 20.07 39.07 -44.10
CA ILE A 2 18.94 38.24 -43.69
C ILE A 2 18.02 39.11 -42.84
N ASP A 3 16.77 39.27 -43.26
CA ASP A 3 15.79 40.12 -42.58
C ASP A 3 15.37 39.46 -41.26
N ILE A 4 15.85 40.04 -40.16
CA ILE A 4 15.63 39.54 -38.79
C ILE A 4 14.13 39.50 -38.46
N ASN A 5 13.32 40.35 -39.08
CA ASN A 5 11.87 40.37 -38.86
C ASN A 5 11.19 39.15 -39.50
N ALA A 6 11.67 38.69 -40.66
CA ALA A 6 11.14 37.50 -41.33
C ALA A 6 11.47 36.22 -40.54
N ILE A 7 12.66 36.16 -39.92
CA ILE A 7 13.03 35.03 -39.05
C ILE A 7 12.13 34.99 -37.81
N SER A 8 11.89 36.14 -37.17
CA SER A 8 11.07 36.23 -35.95
C SER A 8 9.65 35.72 -36.18
N ILE A 9 9.02 36.11 -37.30
CA ILE A 9 7.68 35.66 -37.66
C ILE A 9 7.66 34.16 -37.97
N LEU A 10 8.68 33.64 -38.69
CA LEU A 10 8.78 32.21 -39.00
C LEU A 10 8.97 31.36 -37.74
N THR A 11 9.77 31.84 -36.77
CA THR A 11 9.90 31.17 -35.47
C THR A 11 8.59 31.16 -34.69
N LEU A 12 7.81 32.23 -34.75
CA LEU A 12 6.50 32.29 -34.08
C LEU A 12 5.51 31.28 -34.67
N PHE A 13 5.46 31.15 -36.01
CA PHE A 13 4.62 30.15 -36.68
C PHE A 13 5.09 28.71 -36.45
N LEU A 14 6.39 28.47 -36.32
CA LEU A 14 6.92 27.15 -35.95
C LEU A 14 6.59 26.77 -34.50
N ILE A 15 6.53 27.74 -33.58
CA ILE A 15 6.13 27.50 -32.19
C ILE A 15 4.61 27.27 -32.10
N LEU A 16 3.80 28.04 -32.85
CA LEU A 16 2.34 27.91 -32.88
C LEU A 16 1.86 26.68 -33.68
N GLY A 17 2.57 26.30 -34.75
CA GLY A 17 2.23 25.16 -35.60
C GLY A 17 2.45 23.79 -34.96
N ASN A 18 3.12 23.74 -33.80
CA ASN A 18 3.27 22.54 -32.97
C ASN A 18 2.25 22.45 -31.83
N LEU A 19 1.29 23.38 -31.73
CA LEU A 19 0.08 23.11 -30.98
C LEU A 19 -0.78 22.18 -31.84
N GLU A 20 -0.56 20.87 -31.71
CA GLU A 20 -1.63 19.90 -31.93
C GLU A 20 -2.87 20.45 -31.21
N ALA A 21 -3.99 20.54 -31.94
CA ALA A 21 -5.24 20.98 -31.39
C ALA A 21 -5.53 20.14 -30.14
N VAL A 22 -5.40 20.76 -28.97
CA VAL A 22 -5.91 20.20 -27.72
C VAL A 22 -7.40 20.17 -27.92
N THR A 23 -7.92 19.06 -28.44
CA THR A 23 -9.34 18.78 -28.38
C THR A 23 -9.66 18.75 -26.89
N VAL A 24 -10.34 19.78 -26.41
CA VAL A 24 -11.00 19.73 -25.11
C VAL A 24 -11.98 18.56 -25.22
N VAL A 25 -11.56 17.40 -24.74
CA VAL A 25 -12.43 16.26 -24.53
C VAL A 25 -13.41 16.74 -23.49
N ASN A 26 -14.64 16.97 -23.93
CA ASN A 26 -15.75 17.32 -23.07
C ASN A 26 -16.08 16.03 -22.28
N HIS A 27 -15.37 15.81 -21.18
CA HIS A 27 -15.74 14.76 -20.24
C HIS A 27 -17.10 15.14 -19.68
N HIS A 28 -18.12 14.39 -20.07
CA HIS A 28 -19.43 14.47 -19.44
C HIS A 28 -19.22 14.15 -17.95
N PRO A 29 -19.65 15.04 -17.01
CA PRO A 29 -19.45 14.84 -15.57
C PRO A 29 -20.21 13.62 -14.99
N ASP A 30 -20.92 12.86 -15.83
CA ASP A 30 -21.79 11.77 -15.43
C ASP A 30 -21.03 10.41 -15.38
N ASP A 31 -19.78 10.38 -15.87
CA ASP A 31 -18.91 9.18 -15.90
C ASP A 31 -17.81 9.21 -14.82
N GLU A 32 -17.93 10.03 -13.78
CA GLU A 32 -16.91 10.15 -12.74
C GLU A 32 -17.08 9.08 -11.65
N TYR A 33 -15.99 8.39 -11.30
CA TYR A 33 -15.96 7.50 -10.16
C TYR A 33 -16.10 8.30 -8.86
N ILE A 34 -17.18 8.06 -8.13
CA ILE A 34 -17.45 8.68 -6.84
C ILE A 34 -16.76 7.88 -5.74
N LEU A 35 -16.01 8.56 -4.88
CA LEU A 35 -15.46 7.95 -3.66
C LEU A 35 -16.61 7.55 -2.73
N GLU A 36 -16.74 6.25 -2.48
CA GLU A 36 -17.74 5.72 -1.54
C GLU A 36 -17.21 5.79 -0.11
N HIS A 37 -16.06 5.14 0.13
CA HIS A 37 -15.32 5.24 1.39
C HIS A 37 -13.84 4.92 1.20
N GLU A 38 -13.05 5.35 2.18
CA GLU A 38 -11.64 5.02 2.27
C GLU A 38 -11.26 4.67 3.70
N VAL A 39 -10.29 3.75 3.81
CA VAL A 39 -9.58 3.45 5.05
C VAL A 39 -8.11 3.78 4.79
N LEU A 40 -7.67 4.89 5.37
CA LEU A 40 -6.29 5.33 5.23
C LEU A 40 -5.35 4.40 5.99
N ARG A 41 -4.11 4.25 5.50
CA ARG A 41 -3.08 3.41 6.13
C ARG A 41 -2.94 3.65 7.63
N LYS A 42 -2.92 4.91 8.05
CA LYS A 42 -2.77 5.28 9.46
C LYS A 42 -3.90 4.73 10.31
N ASP A 43 -5.13 4.80 9.80
CA ASP A 43 -6.33 4.35 10.49
C ASP A 43 -6.40 2.83 10.48
N ALA A 44 -6.10 2.20 9.34
CA ALA A 44 -5.96 0.74 9.22
C ALA A 44 -4.97 0.18 10.26
N LEU A 45 -3.79 0.79 10.39
CA LEU A 45 -2.80 0.37 11.40
C LEU A 45 -3.29 0.64 12.84
N ALA A 46 -4.04 1.72 13.08
CA ALA A 46 -4.59 2.01 14.40
C ALA A 46 -5.68 1.00 14.80
N GLU A 47 -6.54 0.60 13.87
CA GLU A 47 -7.55 -0.45 14.09
C GLU A 47 -6.90 -1.83 14.20
N ALA A 48 -5.91 -2.14 13.37
CA ALA A 48 -5.15 -3.38 13.44
C ALA A 48 -4.49 -3.58 14.82
N LYS A 49 -3.98 -2.51 15.46
CA LYS A 49 -3.44 -2.59 16.84
C LYS A 49 -4.47 -3.04 17.86
N LYS A 50 -5.76 -2.79 17.65
CA LYS A 50 -6.84 -3.17 18.58
C LYS A 50 -7.30 -4.61 18.41
N LEU A 51 -7.01 -5.24 17.26
CA LEU A 51 -7.47 -6.59 16.95
C LEU A 51 -7.00 -7.62 17.98
N GLN A 52 -7.89 -8.52 18.35
CA GLN A 52 -7.57 -9.76 19.02
C GLN A 52 -7.55 -10.86 17.96
N ILE A 53 -6.45 -11.60 17.87
CA ILE A 53 -6.27 -12.63 16.85
C ILE A 53 -6.67 -13.97 17.43
N TYR A 54 -7.64 -14.62 16.79
CA TYR A 54 -8.10 -15.95 17.12
C TYR A 54 -7.72 -16.92 15.99
N PRO A 55 -7.50 -18.21 16.30
CA PRO A 55 -7.38 -19.22 15.26
C PRO A 55 -8.60 -19.25 14.35
N VAL A 56 -8.44 -19.77 13.14
CA VAL A 56 -9.56 -19.87 12.17
C VAL A 56 -10.69 -20.71 12.75
N GLY A 57 -11.92 -20.23 12.59
CA GLY A 57 -13.11 -20.88 13.15
C GLY A 57 -13.28 -20.66 14.65
N MET A 58 -12.53 -19.74 15.26
CA MET A 58 -12.69 -19.31 16.66
C MET A 58 -12.96 -17.80 16.74
N ASP A 59 -13.77 -17.39 17.71
CA ASP A 59 -13.96 -16.00 18.13
C ASP A 59 -13.81 -15.86 19.66
N GLU A 60 -14.19 -14.70 20.21
CA GLU A 60 -14.17 -14.43 21.64
C GLU A 60 -15.06 -15.38 22.48
N LYS A 61 -16.05 -16.02 21.85
CA LYS A 61 -17.05 -16.92 22.48
C LYS A 61 -16.73 -18.39 22.24
N GLY A 62 -15.73 -18.70 21.43
CA GLY A 62 -15.26 -20.06 21.15
C GLY A 62 -15.39 -20.44 19.67
N PRO A 63 -15.61 -21.72 19.34
CA PRO A 63 -15.76 -22.15 17.96
C PRO A 63 -16.96 -21.48 17.30
N VAL A 64 -16.75 -20.83 16.15
CA VAL A 64 -17.83 -20.20 15.38
C VAL A 64 -18.54 -21.27 14.55
N PRO A 65 -19.83 -21.56 14.80
CA PRO A 65 -20.54 -22.60 14.06
C PRO A 65 -20.57 -22.30 12.55
N GLY A 66 -20.18 -23.28 11.73
CA GLY A 66 -20.19 -23.14 10.27
C GLY A 66 -18.96 -22.47 9.66
N CYS A 67 -18.08 -21.86 10.46
CA CYS A 67 -16.83 -21.30 9.95
C CYS A 67 -15.82 -22.41 9.65
N ARG A 68 -15.42 -22.53 8.38
CA ARG A 68 -14.37 -23.45 7.93
C ARG A 68 -13.04 -22.73 7.72
N PRO A 69 -11.89 -23.42 7.88
CA PRO A 69 -10.60 -22.90 7.46
C PRO A 69 -10.57 -22.54 5.97
N CYS A 70 -9.85 -21.49 5.60
CA CYS A 70 -9.56 -21.24 4.18
C CYS A 70 -8.67 -22.39 3.65
N THR A 71 -9.00 -22.89 2.47
CA THR A 71 -8.12 -23.69 1.62
C THR A 71 -6.98 -22.82 1.06
N TYR A 72 -5.94 -23.46 0.52
CA TYR A 72 -4.80 -22.74 -0.05
C TYR A 72 -5.20 -21.77 -1.20
N PRO A 73 -6.07 -22.15 -2.16
CA PRO A 73 -6.56 -21.20 -3.17
C PRO A 73 -7.33 -20.01 -2.59
N GLU A 74 -8.13 -20.24 -1.54
CA GLU A 74 -8.88 -19.18 -0.86
C GLU A 74 -7.93 -18.19 -0.16
N LEU A 75 -6.80 -18.66 0.38
CA LEU A 75 -5.75 -17.77 0.93
C LEU A 75 -5.13 -16.87 -0.15
N THR A 76 -4.98 -17.35 -1.39
CA THR A 76 -4.54 -16.50 -2.51
C THR A 76 -5.54 -15.38 -2.79
N TYR A 77 -6.84 -15.69 -2.76
CA TYR A 77 -7.91 -14.70 -2.90
C TYR A 77 -7.88 -13.66 -1.76
N CYS A 78 -7.56 -14.07 -0.53
CA CYS A 78 -7.44 -13.16 0.60
C CYS A 78 -6.25 -12.19 0.48
N SER A 79 -5.15 -12.60 -0.17
CA SER A 79 -3.89 -11.85 -0.17
C SER A 79 -3.66 -11.00 -1.42
N ASN A 80 -4.33 -11.30 -2.54
CA ASN A 80 -4.10 -10.63 -3.82
C ASN A 80 -4.96 -9.37 -4.05
N GLY A 81 -5.70 -8.92 -3.02
CA GLY A 81 -6.60 -7.76 -3.11
C GLY A 81 -8.01 -8.07 -3.60
N SER A 82 -8.30 -9.29 -4.06
CA SER A 82 -9.64 -9.66 -4.55
C SER A 82 -10.73 -9.55 -3.49
N VAL A 83 -10.43 -9.93 -2.25
CA VAL A 83 -11.38 -9.78 -1.13
C VAL A 83 -11.74 -8.32 -0.83
N ILE A 84 -10.83 -7.38 -1.11
CA ILE A 84 -11.09 -5.94 -0.93
C ILE A 84 -11.88 -5.39 -2.12
N ASN A 85 -11.59 -5.83 -3.35
CA ASN A 85 -12.43 -5.52 -4.51
C ASN A 85 -13.88 -5.95 -4.26
N ASP A 86 -14.08 -7.18 -3.81
CA ASP A 86 -15.41 -7.73 -3.59
C ASP A 86 -16.10 -7.11 -2.38
N HIS A 87 -15.34 -6.67 -1.37
CA HIS A 87 -15.86 -5.81 -0.32
C HIS A 87 -16.46 -4.52 -0.89
N CYS A 88 -15.73 -3.82 -1.75
CA CYS A 88 -16.25 -2.62 -2.40
C CYS A 88 -17.47 -2.89 -3.30
N CYS A 89 -17.56 -4.06 -3.93
CA CYS A 89 -18.72 -4.42 -4.75
C CYS A 89 -19.94 -4.85 -3.93
N CYS A 90 -19.75 -5.65 -2.87
CA CYS A 90 -20.84 -6.37 -2.21
C CYS A 90 -21.29 -5.76 -0.88
N ASP A 91 -20.37 -5.18 -0.11
CA ASP A 91 -20.67 -4.56 1.18
C ASP A 91 -20.88 -3.05 1.05
N GLY A 92 -20.08 -2.40 0.20
CA GLY A 92 -19.96 -0.95 0.17
C GLY A 92 -19.64 -0.37 1.56
N ASN A 93 -20.11 0.84 1.83
CA ASN A 93 -19.91 1.52 3.12
C ASN A 93 -20.87 1.04 4.24
N PHE A 94 -21.83 0.15 3.92
CA PHE A 94 -22.84 -0.29 4.90
C PHE A 94 -22.28 -1.28 5.93
N ASN A 95 -21.25 -2.05 5.56
CA ASN A 95 -20.72 -3.11 6.40
C ASN A 95 -19.21 -2.95 6.62
N LYS A 96 -18.82 -2.50 7.83
CA LYS A 96 -17.45 -2.10 8.16
C LYS A 96 -16.56 -3.28 8.57
N VAL A 97 -16.31 -4.22 7.66
CA VAL A 97 -15.61 -5.49 7.98
C VAL A 97 -14.08 -5.37 7.89
N PHE A 98 -13.54 -4.45 7.08
CA PHE A 98 -12.11 -4.31 6.81
C PHE A 98 -11.50 -2.99 7.29
N LEU A 99 -11.96 -2.46 8.42
CA LEU A 99 -11.44 -1.20 8.99
C LEU A 99 -9.94 -1.22 9.32
N PHE A 100 -9.35 -2.41 9.43
CA PHE A 100 -7.93 -2.62 9.72
C PHE A 100 -7.08 -2.86 8.46
N VAL A 101 -7.68 -2.82 7.26
CA VAL A 101 -6.99 -2.97 5.97
C VAL A 101 -7.08 -1.65 5.22
N GLU A 102 -5.96 -1.14 4.73
CA GLU A 102 -5.94 0.05 3.88
C GLU A 102 -6.64 -0.24 2.55
N HIS A 103 -7.64 0.57 2.19
CA HIS A 103 -8.35 0.44 0.92
C HIS A 103 -9.17 1.69 0.58
N THR A 104 -9.60 1.78 -0.68
CA THR A 104 -10.48 2.83 -1.19
C THR A 104 -11.54 2.18 -2.07
N CYS A 105 -12.80 2.37 -1.73
CA CYS A 105 -13.94 1.93 -2.52
C CYS A 105 -14.49 3.09 -3.34
N ARG A 106 -14.69 2.84 -4.64
CA ARG A 106 -15.22 3.81 -5.60
C ARG A 106 -16.39 3.19 -6.33
N VAL A 107 -17.44 3.98 -6.56
CA VAL A 107 -18.59 3.61 -7.36
C VAL A 107 -18.55 4.42 -8.64
N GLY A 108 -18.51 3.75 -9.77
CA GLY A 108 -18.49 4.38 -11.09
C GLY A 108 -19.68 3.96 -11.94
N PRO A 109 -19.73 4.43 -13.20
CA PRO A 109 -20.76 4.02 -14.15
C PRO A 109 -20.63 2.56 -14.58
N GLU A 110 -19.44 1.96 -14.44
CA GLU A 110 -19.20 0.55 -14.72
C GLU A 110 -19.74 -0.34 -13.60
N GLU A 111 -20.39 -1.45 -13.97
CA GLU A 111 -20.86 -2.44 -13.02
C GLU A 111 -19.67 -3.09 -12.29
N CYS A 112 -19.72 -3.09 -10.96
CA CYS A 112 -18.67 -3.67 -10.13
C CYS A 112 -18.58 -5.18 -10.34
N LYS A 113 -17.38 -5.68 -10.66
CA LYS A 113 -17.17 -7.10 -10.93
C LYS A 113 -16.67 -7.84 -9.70
N VAL A 114 -17.48 -8.77 -9.19
CA VAL A 114 -17.12 -9.64 -8.06
C VAL A 114 -16.17 -10.75 -8.53
N HIS A 115 -15.01 -10.88 -7.89
CA HIS A 115 -13.98 -11.88 -8.19
C HIS A 115 -14.30 -13.27 -7.59
N ALA A 116 -15.02 -13.32 -6.47
CA ALA A 116 -15.51 -14.56 -5.86
C ALA A 116 -16.60 -15.27 -6.68
N GLY A 117 -17.11 -14.65 -7.74
CA GLY A 117 -18.24 -15.14 -8.55
C GLY A 117 -19.53 -14.41 -8.19
N ASP A 118 -19.91 -14.40 -6.90
CA ASP A 118 -21.06 -13.66 -6.40
C ASP A 118 -20.87 -13.19 -4.94
N CYS A 119 -21.79 -12.33 -4.46
CA CYS A 119 -21.71 -11.76 -3.12
C CYS A 119 -21.99 -12.78 -1.99
N ALA A 120 -22.63 -13.92 -2.30
CA ALA A 120 -22.83 -14.99 -1.33
C ALA A 120 -21.52 -15.76 -1.09
N GLU A 121 -20.78 -16.06 -2.16
CA GLU A 121 -19.46 -16.67 -2.07
C GLU A 121 -18.44 -15.72 -1.44
N TYR A 122 -18.47 -14.42 -1.77
CA TYR A 122 -17.70 -13.40 -1.05
C TYR A 122 -17.99 -13.43 0.45
N THR A 123 -19.26 -13.47 0.86
CA THR A 123 -19.64 -13.49 2.29
C THR A 123 -19.00 -14.67 3.01
N ARG A 124 -18.98 -15.85 2.39
CA ARG A 124 -18.33 -17.04 2.90
C ARG A 124 -16.79 -16.90 2.97
N LEU A 125 -16.17 -16.32 1.94
CA LEU A 125 -14.72 -16.10 1.88
C LEU A 125 -14.26 -15.03 2.87
N ARG A 126 -15.08 -14.01 3.10
CA ARG A 126 -14.79 -12.88 4.01
C ARG A 126 -14.52 -13.35 5.42
N GLU A 127 -15.30 -14.29 5.95
CA GLU A 127 -15.10 -14.82 7.31
C GLU A 127 -13.69 -15.39 7.49
N CYS A 128 -13.27 -16.24 6.54
CA CYS A 128 -11.98 -16.89 6.63
C CYS A 128 -10.85 -15.88 6.31
N CYS A 129 -11.00 -14.97 5.34
CA CYS A 129 -9.99 -13.95 5.03
C CYS A 129 -9.80 -12.93 6.16
N CYS A 130 -10.89 -12.44 6.76
CA CYS A 130 -10.88 -11.38 7.77
C CYS A 130 -10.15 -11.82 9.03
N HIS A 131 -10.60 -12.90 9.68
CA HIS A 131 -10.06 -13.32 10.97
C HIS A 131 -8.82 -14.22 10.89
N SER A 132 -8.72 -15.10 9.90
CA SER A 132 -7.55 -16.00 9.81
C SER A 132 -6.31 -15.25 9.37
N TYR A 133 -6.42 -14.54 8.24
CA TYR A 133 -5.26 -14.18 7.45
C TYR A 133 -4.99 -12.68 7.52
N LEU A 134 -5.93 -11.85 7.05
CA LEU A 134 -5.72 -10.41 6.95
C LEU A 134 -5.53 -9.77 8.33
N ALA A 135 -6.36 -10.12 9.32
CA ALA A 135 -6.20 -9.61 10.68
C ALA A 135 -4.80 -9.93 11.25
N SER A 136 -4.33 -11.15 11.08
CA SER A 136 -3.00 -11.59 11.53
C SER A 136 -1.88 -10.79 10.86
N VAL A 137 -1.94 -10.65 9.53
CA VAL A 137 -0.94 -9.92 8.74
C VAL A 137 -0.90 -8.44 9.13
N TRP A 138 -2.06 -7.79 9.20
CA TRP A 138 -2.13 -6.37 9.54
C TRP A 138 -1.77 -6.09 10.99
N LYS A 139 -2.09 -7.01 11.92
CA LYS A 139 -1.62 -6.92 13.31
C LYS A 139 -0.11 -6.91 13.39
N GLN A 140 0.57 -7.79 12.65
CA GLN A 140 2.05 -7.83 12.58
C GLN A 140 2.62 -6.51 12.02
N PHE A 141 2.08 -6.02 10.90
CA PHE A 141 2.51 -4.73 10.35
C PHE A 141 2.32 -3.59 11.35
N ALA A 142 1.22 -3.59 12.10
CA ALA A 142 0.92 -2.54 13.06
C ALA A 142 1.82 -2.60 14.31
N THR A 143 2.29 -3.78 14.70
CA THR A 143 3.28 -3.94 15.79
C THR A 143 4.68 -3.57 15.33
N ASP A 144 5.08 -3.92 14.11
CA ASP A 144 6.43 -3.70 13.58
C ASP A 144 6.72 -2.21 13.36
N VAL A 145 5.72 -1.44 12.93
CA VAL A 145 5.80 0.02 12.81
C VAL A 145 6.01 0.71 14.17
N GLY A 146 5.65 0.06 15.28
CA GLY A 146 5.90 0.53 16.64
C GLY A 146 7.30 0.19 17.18
N SER A 147 7.93 -0.86 16.66
CA SER A 147 9.31 -1.23 16.98
C SER A 147 10.28 -0.45 16.09
N GLN A 148 10.37 0.86 16.30
CA GLN A 148 11.61 1.57 15.95
C GLN A 148 12.75 0.84 16.67
N PRO A 149 13.77 0.31 15.96
CA PRO A 149 14.96 -0.17 16.65
C PRO A 149 15.51 1.04 17.40
N LYS A 150 15.41 1.02 18.73
CA LYS A 150 16.13 1.98 19.56
C LYS A 150 17.61 1.66 19.33
N ILE A 151 18.22 2.32 18.36
CA ILE A 151 19.67 2.34 18.22
C ILE A 151 20.15 2.94 19.53
N SER A 152 20.57 2.07 20.44
CA SER A 152 21.06 2.50 21.74
C SER A 152 22.26 3.41 21.49
N PHE A 153 22.37 4.50 22.25
CA PHE A 153 23.53 5.38 22.20
C PHE A 153 24.85 4.58 22.29
N THR A 154 24.83 3.45 23.02
CA THR A 154 25.96 2.51 23.11
C THR A 154 26.31 1.80 21.81
N GLN A 155 25.36 1.49 20.94
CA GLN A 155 25.65 0.89 19.63
C GLN A 155 26.29 1.91 18.69
N PHE A 156 25.82 3.16 18.74
CA PHE A 156 26.40 4.25 17.96
C PHE A 156 27.83 4.56 18.40
N THR A 157 28.10 4.58 19.71
CA THR A 157 29.47 4.80 20.21
C THR A 157 30.42 3.67 19.86
N ILE A 158 29.99 2.41 19.88
CA ILE A 158 30.81 1.26 19.46
C ILE A 158 31.21 1.37 17.99
N ILE A 159 30.28 1.71 17.10
CA ILE A 159 30.56 1.90 15.66
C ILE A 159 31.56 3.03 15.45
N LEU A 160 31.40 4.16 16.14
CA LEU A 160 32.35 5.29 16.07
C LEU A 160 33.74 4.91 16.59
N ILE A 161 33.83 4.11 17.65
CA ILE A 161 35.11 3.61 18.19
C ILE A 161 35.80 2.67 17.20
N ILE A 162 35.05 1.75 16.58
CA ILE A 162 35.61 0.83 15.56
C ILE A 162 36.12 1.60 14.34
N LEU A 163 35.37 2.58 13.85
CA LEU A 163 35.79 3.43 12.73
C LEU A 163 37.05 4.24 13.06
N ARG A 164 37.12 4.82 14.26
CA ARG A 164 38.32 5.52 14.76
C ARG A 164 39.53 4.61 14.90
N LEU A 165 39.35 3.39 15.41
CA LEU A 165 40.42 2.40 15.53
C LEU A 165 40.92 1.94 14.16
N HIS A 166 40.03 1.78 13.18
CA HIS A 166 40.40 1.43 11.81
C HIS A 166 41.24 2.53 11.15
N GLU A 167 40.90 3.81 11.34
CA GLU A 167 41.74 4.92 10.85
C GLU A 167 43.11 4.99 11.55
N LEU A 168 43.16 4.73 12.87
CA LEU A 168 44.41 4.69 13.63
C LEU A 168 45.30 3.50 13.23
N PHE A 169 44.71 2.34 12.92
CA PHE A 169 45.45 1.17 12.40
C PHE A 169 45.90 1.38 10.94
N GLY A 170 45.12 2.07 10.11
CA GLY A 170 45.53 2.47 8.76
C GLY A 170 46.71 3.44 8.76
N LEU A 171 46.76 4.37 9.72
CA LEU A 171 47.86 5.34 9.87
C LEU A 171 49.15 4.71 10.42
N THR A 172 49.06 3.64 11.22
CA THR A 172 50.25 2.92 11.73
C THR A 172 50.89 2.04 10.66
N HIS A 173 50.11 1.49 9.72
CA HIS A 173 50.67 0.73 8.60
C HIS A 173 51.33 1.63 7.52
N ALA A 174 50.86 2.87 7.36
CA ALA A 174 51.44 3.84 6.43
C ALA A 174 52.76 4.46 6.93
N ARG A 175 52.99 4.50 8.25
CA ARG A 175 54.25 5.02 8.84
C ARG A 175 55.44 4.05 8.77
N ASN A 176 55.21 2.76 8.53
CA ASN A 176 56.27 1.75 8.47
C ASN A 176 56.84 1.50 7.06
N PHE A 177 56.47 2.30 6.05
CA PHE A 177 56.96 2.16 4.67
C PHE A 177 57.92 3.25 4.20
N VAL A 178 58.47 4.08 5.11
CA VAL A 178 59.46 5.12 4.77
C VAL A 178 60.72 4.97 5.64
N TYR A 179 61.32 3.78 5.64
CA TYR A 179 62.72 3.58 6.06
C TYR A 179 63.25 2.28 5.43
N TYR A 180 63.56 2.32 4.13
CA TYR A 180 64.57 1.49 3.47
C TYR A 180 65.13 2.25 2.27
#